data_AF-A0A1Y3CEN6-F1
#
_entry.id   AF-A0A1Y3CEN6-F1
#
_cell.length_a   1.000
_cell.length_b   1.000
_cell.length_c   1.000
_cell.angle_alpha   90.00
_cell.angle_beta   90.00
_cell.angle_gamma   90.00
#
_symmetry.space_group_name_H-M   'P 1'
#
loop_
_entity.id
_entity.type
_entity.pdbx_description
1 polymer ?
#
loop_
_entity_poly.entity_id
_entity_poly.type
_entity_poly.pdbx_seq_one_letter_code
_entity_poly.pdbx_strand_id
1 'polypeptide(L)'
;MSNIELFKNAFAVNFPVEVAELVLNRIADLHGAEFAKKYAGYSDIELTQLACTVLSGLNHADIARGIVRMNSEEWCPNLPKFRSWCEQGGDWWTADQAWAKAMMFESDPLSKITKLAKRSLEEVRHILNAEGQKSAHYAFRDIYQDYLCQAKEKGRVQEMWEKPVAAKTLGFDAGNRKGVPCPPELLSKLKNVNALGRDGGAA
;
A
#
# COMPACT_ATOMS: atom_id res chain seq x y z
N MET A 1 -31.98 -15.16 5.60
CA MET A 1 -30.75 -15.37 6.39
C MET A 1 -31.02 -14.87 7.78
N SER A 2 -30.94 -15.74 8.78
CA SER A 2 -31.14 -15.37 10.18
C SER A 2 -29.96 -14.53 10.66
N ASN A 3 -30.18 -13.51 11.48
CA ASN A 3 -29.10 -12.67 12.04
C ASN A 3 -28.00 -13.52 12.72
N ILE A 4 -28.36 -14.67 13.29
CA ILE A 4 -27.42 -15.62 13.91
C ILE A 4 -26.43 -16.22 12.89
N GLU A 5 -26.85 -16.46 11.65
CA GLU A 5 -25.97 -17.01 10.60
C GLU A 5 -24.90 -15.98 10.20
N LEU A 6 -25.23 -14.69 10.19
CA LEU A 6 -24.25 -13.63 9.94
C LEU A 6 -23.18 -13.57 11.05
N PHE A 7 -23.58 -13.73 12.31
CA PHE A 7 -22.63 -13.80 13.42
C PHE A 7 -21.78 -15.08 13.37
N LYS A 8 -22.35 -16.23 12.99
CA LYS A 8 -21.57 -17.47 12.79
C LYS A 8 -20.48 -17.30 11.74
N ASN A 9 -20.75 -16.57 10.67
CA ASN A 9 -19.74 -16.26 9.64
C ASN A 9 -18.60 -15.38 10.18
N ALA A 10 -18.85 -14.50 11.15
CA ALA A 10 -17.80 -13.69 11.77
C ALA A 10 -16.82 -14.54 12.60
N PHE A 11 -17.23 -15.74 13.04
CA PHE A 11 -16.39 -16.71 13.74
C PHE A 11 -15.90 -17.84 12.83
N ALA A 12 -16.15 -17.77 11.52
CA ALA A 12 -15.66 -18.77 10.58
C ALA A 12 -14.14 -18.66 10.43
N VAL A 13 -13.43 -19.65 10.94
CA VAL A 13 -11.97 -19.74 10.85
C VAL A 13 -11.60 -20.72 9.74
N ASN A 14 -11.07 -20.20 8.64
CA ASN A 14 -10.65 -21.00 7.47
C ASN A 14 -9.15 -21.33 7.49
N PHE A 15 -8.53 -21.33 8.66
CA PHE A 15 -7.10 -21.62 8.79
C PHE A 15 -6.87 -23.13 9.01
N PRO A 16 -5.92 -23.77 8.32
CA PRO A 16 -5.66 -25.20 8.46
C PRO A 16 -5.18 -25.55 9.88
N VAL A 17 -5.83 -26.55 10.49
CA VAL A 17 -5.54 -26.99 11.87
C VAL A 17 -4.11 -27.52 11.96
N GLU A 18 -3.68 -28.28 10.96
CA GLU A 18 -2.35 -28.89 10.90
C GLU A 18 -1.26 -27.82 10.90
N VAL A 19 -1.50 -26.67 10.24
CA VAL A 19 -0.55 -25.56 10.23
C VAL A 19 -0.49 -24.88 11.59
N ALA A 20 -1.62 -24.73 12.28
CA ALA A 20 -1.66 -24.16 13.62
C ALA A 20 -0.91 -25.05 14.62
N GLU A 21 -1.10 -26.37 14.54
CA GLU A 21 -0.36 -27.36 15.34
C GLU A 21 1.15 -27.28 15.08
N LEU A 22 1.57 -27.20 13.81
CA LEU A 22 2.99 -27.05 13.46
C LEU A 22 3.61 -25.78 14.08
N VAL A 23 2.88 -24.66 14.06
CA VAL A 23 3.34 -23.41 14.69
C VAL A 23 3.43 -23.55 16.20
N LEU A 24 2.41 -24.12 16.85
CA LEU A 24 2.39 -24.33 18.30
C LEU A 24 3.53 -25.26 18.75
N ASN A 25 3.71 -26.39 18.06
CA ASN A 25 4.80 -27.32 18.32
C ASN A 25 6.15 -26.62 18.18
N ARG A 26 6.33 -25.80 17.15
CA ARG A 26 7.59 -25.06 16.95
C ARG A 26 7.87 -24.03 18.06
N ILE A 27 6.83 -23.39 18.60
CA ILE A 27 6.97 -22.50 19.77
C ILE A 27 7.33 -23.31 21.02
N ALA A 28 6.67 -24.46 21.22
CA ALA A 28 6.94 -25.36 22.33
C ALA A 28 8.36 -25.92 22.31
N ASP A 29 8.87 -26.31 21.13
CA ASP A 29 10.24 -26.82 20.95
C ASP A 29 11.31 -25.79 21.32
N LEU A 30 11.08 -24.51 21.00
CA LEU A 30 12.04 -23.44 21.25
C LEU A 30 12.00 -22.93 22.70
N HIS A 31 10.81 -22.81 23.29
CA HIS A 31 10.63 -22.13 24.58
C HIS A 31 10.18 -23.03 25.74
N GLY A 32 9.86 -24.30 25.47
CA GLY A 32 9.62 -25.36 26.45
C GLY A 32 8.79 -24.92 27.67
N ALA A 33 9.46 -24.76 28.82
CA ALA A 33 8.83 -24.42 30.08
C ALA A 33 8.04 -23.09 30.05
N GLU A 34 8.49 -22.08 29.30
CA GLU A 34 7.77 -20.82 29.18
C GLU A 34 6.46 -21.00 28.41
N PHE A 35 6.47 -21.81 27.35
CA PHE A 35 5.26 -22.13 26.60
C PHE A 35 4.24 -22.86 27.48
N ALA A 36 4.68 -23.89 28.19
CA ALA A 36 3.83 -24.64 29.11
C ALA A 36 3.22 -23.74 30.19
N LYS A 37 4.01 -22.83 30.79
CA LYS A 37 3.52 -21.87 31.78
C LYS A 37 2.48 -20.91 31.20
N LYS A 38 2.71 -20.42 29.99
CA LYS A 38 1.88 -19.39 29.36
C LYS A 38 0.51 -19.92 28.93
N TYR A 39 0.45 -21.20 28.53
CA TYR A 39 -0.76 -21.84 28.02
C TYR A 39 -1.32 -22.93 28.95
N ALA A 40 -0.86 -23.00 30.21
CA ALA A 40 -1.25 -24.02 31.19
C ALA A 40 -2.78 -24.14 31.44
N GLY A 41 -3.56 -23.10 31.13
CA GLY A 41 -5.01 -23.07 31.30
C GLY A 41 -5.82 -23.49 30.08
N TYR A 42 -5.18 -23.80 28.95
CA TYR A 42 -5.84 -24.21 27.72
C TYR A 42 -5.67 -25.72 27.52
N SER A 43 -6.73 -26.40 27.08
CA SER A 43 -6.58 -27.72 26.46
C SER A 43 -5.94 -27.62 25.08
N ASP A 44 -5.37 -28.71 24.58
CA ASP A 44 -4.72 -28.75 23.26
C ASP A 44 -5.69 -28.33 22.14
N ILE A 45 -6.96 -28.72 22.25
CA ILE A 45 -8.00 -28.36 21.28
C ILE A 45 -8.30 -26.86 21.33
N GLU A 46 -8.46 -26.29 22.54
CA GLU A 46 -8.73 -24.85 22.69
C GLU A 46 -7.55 -24.00 22.23
N LEU A 47 -6.33 -24.42 22.53
CA LEU A 47 -5.12 -23.71 22.11
C LEU A 47 -4.96 -23.75 20.58
N THR A 48 -5.26 -24.89 19.96
CA THR A 48 -5.22 -25.03 18.51
C THR A 48 -6.29 -24.17 17.84
N GLN A 49 -7.52 -24.15 18.36
CA GLN A 49 -8.59 -23.27 17.86
C GLN A 49 -8.23 -21.79 18.02
N LEU A 50 -7.62 -21.42 19.14
CA LEU A 50 -7.11 -20.07 19.36
C LEU A 50 -6.02 -19.72 18.33
N ALA A 51 -5.08 -20.63 18.08
CA ALA A 51 -4.05 -20.44 17.06
C ALA A 51 -4.65 -20.31 15.65
N CYS A 52 -5.61 -21.14 15.26
CA CYS A 52 -6.30 -21.01 13.98
C CYS A 52 -6.99 -19.63 13.87
N THR A 53 -7.65 -19.18 14.93
CA THR A 53 -8.33 -17.87 14.95
C THR A 53 -7.34 -16.73 14.79
N VAL A 54 -6.24 -16.76 15.55
CA VAL A 54 -5.23 -15.71 15.54
C VAL A 54 -4.42 -15.70 14.24
N LEU A 55 -4.13 -16.85 13.63
CA LEU A 55 -3.33 -16.94 12.41
C LEU A 55 -4.16 -16.89 11.13
N SER A 56 -5.48 -16.83 11.25
CA SER A 56 -6.39 -16.69 10.11
C SER A 56 -6.02 -15.48 9.23
N GLY A 57 -5.96 -15.73 7.92
CA GLY A 57 -5.60 -14.74 6.90
C GLY A 57 -4.09 -14.64 6.60
N LEU A 58 -3.23 -15.35 7.33
CA LEU A 58 -1.80 -15.43 7.01
C LEU A 58 -1.54 -16.45 5.91
N ASN A 59 -0.64 -16.11 4.98
CA ASN A 59 -0.16 -17.05 3.97
C ASN A 59 1.12 -17.78 4.43
N HIS A 60 1.58 -18.75 3.63
CA HIS A 60 2.78 -19.54 3.93
C HIS A 60 4.03 -18.66 4.15
N ALA A 61 4.21 -17.62 3.34
CA ALA A 61 5.38 -16.74 3.41
C ALA A 61 5.35 -15.88 4.68
N ASP A 62 4.16 -15.45 5.11
CA ASP A 62 3.97 -14.72 6.37
C ASP A 62 4.40 -15.59 7.55
N ILE A 63 3.93 -16.83 7.61
CA ILE A 63 4.29 -17.77 8.68
C ILE A 63 5.79 -18.06 8.68
N ALA A 64 6.38 -18.32 7.50
CA ALA A 64 7.80 -18.58 7.38
C ALA A 64 8.66 -17.43 7.94
N ARG A 65 8.28 -16.17 7.68
CA ARG A 65 8.95 -15.00 8.28
C ARG A 65 8.81 -14.95 9.79
N GLY A 66 7.61 -15.21 10.31
CA GLY A 66 7.38 -15.30 11.75
C GLY A 66 8.28 -16.34 12.43
N ILE A 67 8.41 -17.52 11.82
CA ILE A 67 9.29 -18.59 12.31
C ILE A 67 10.77 -18.18 12.25
N VAL A 68 11.23 -17.55 11.16
CA VAL A 68 12.62 -17.08 11.05
C VAL A 68 12.94 -16.10 12.17
N ARG A 69 12.05 -15.13 12.41
CA ARG A 69 12.25 -14.15 13.49
C ARG A 69 12.24 -14.80 14.86
N MET A 70 11.33 -15.75 15.10
CA MET A 70 11.22 -16.45 16.37
C MET A 70 12.53 -17.15 16.77
N ASN A 71 13.32 -17.63 15.81
CA ASN A 71 14.63 -18.23 16.10
C ASN A 71 15.67 -17.25 16.69
N SER A 72 15.42 -15.95 16.65
CA SER A 72 16.31 -14.90 17.20
C SER A 72 15.77 -14.26 18.48
N GLU A 73 14.57 -14.61 18.92
CA GLU A 73 13.91 -14.00 20.07
C GLU A 73 14.15 -14.85 21.32
N GLU A 74 14.52 -14.22 22.43
CA GLU A 74 14.83 -14.90 23.69
C GLU A 74 13.58 -15.41 24.41
N TRP A 75 12.46 -14.71 24.25
CA TRP A 75 11.24 -14.89 25.05
C TRP A 75 10.12 -15.55 24.26
N CYS A 76 9.35 -16.42 24.91
CA CYS A 76 8.19 -17.05 24.28
C CYS A 76 7.12 -16.04 23.85
N PRO A 77 6.78 -15.93 22.54
CA PRO A 77 5.72 -15.04 22.09
C PRO A 77 4.35 -15.46 22.59
N ASN A 78 3.42 -14.51 22.74
CA ASN A 78 2.00 -14.86 22.71
C ASN A 78 1.55 -14.95 21.24
N LEU A 79 0.45 -15.65 20.96
CA LEU A 79 -0.03 -15.82 19.58
C LEU A 79 -0.21 -14.48 18.82
N PRO A 80 -0.79 -13.41 19.42
CA PRO A 80 -0.86 -12.10 18.75
C PRO A 80 0.51 -11.49 18.41
N LYS A 81 1.50 -11.65 19.29
CA LYS A 81 2.86 -11.18 19.06
C LYS A 81 3.52 -11.96 17.93
N PHE A 82 3.33 -13.28 17.90
CA PHE A 82 3.81 -14.11 16.79
C PHE A 82 3.16 -13.70 15.47
N ARG A 83 1.83 -13.47 15.44
CA ARG A 83 1.14 -12.92 14.26
C ARG A 83 1.78 -11.61 13.80
N SER A 84 2.08 -10.70 14.73
CA SER A 84 2.73 -9.44 14.39
C SER A 84 4.08 -9.64 13.71
N TRP A 85 4.82 -10.70 14.04
CA TRP A 85 6.09 -11.04 13.38
C TRP A 85 5.89 -11.59 11.97
N CYS A 86 4.83 -12.37 11.75
CA CYS A 86 4.48 -12.89 10.43
C CYS A 86 4.14 -11.76 9.45
N GLU A 87 3.46 -10.73 9.95
CA GLU A 87 3.05 -9.55 9.18
C GLU A 87 4.19 -8.55 8.96
N GLN A 88 5.21 -8.55 9.83
CA GLN A 88 6.38 -7.68 9.70
C GLN A 88 7.33 -8.19 8.60
N GLY A 89 7.54 -7.38 7.57
CA GLY A 89 8.44 -7.70 6.45
C GLY A 89 7.77 -8.41 5.27
N GLY A 90 6.43 -8.37 5.17
CA GLY A 90 5.72 -8.73 3.94
C GLY A 90 5.85 -7.68 2.84
N ASP A 91 5.10 -7.86 1.75
CA ASP A 91 5.06 -6.91 0.62
C ASP A 91 4.60 -5.50 1.02
N TRP A 92 4.02 -5.39 2.22
CA TRP A 92 3.54 -4.15 2.81
C TRP A 92 4.51 -3.61 3.86
N TRP A 93 4.79 -2.32 3.80
CA TRP A 93 5.50 -1.61 4.86
C TRP A 93 4.69 -1.61 6.14
N THR A 94 5.38 -1.75 7.27
CA THR A 94 4.76 -1.54 8.58
C THR A 94 4.39 -0.06 8.75
N ALA A 95 3.46 0.24 9.65
CA ALA A 95 3.05 1.62 9.91
C ALA A 95 4.23 2.52 10.34
N ASP A 96 5.16 2.00 11.15
CA ASP A 96 6.35 2.74 11.58
C ASP A 96 7.37 2.94 10.45
N GLN A 97 7.55 1.93 9.58
CA GLN A 97 8.38 2.08 8.37
C GLN A 97 7.79 3.12 7.43
N ALA A 98 6.46 3.07 7.21
CA ALA A 98 5.74 4.02 6.39
C ALA A 98 5.83 5.44 6.94
N TRP A 99 5.73 5.61 8.27
CA TRP A 99 5.92 6.90 8.92
C TRP A 99 7.32 7.45 8.74
N ALA A 100 8.36 6.63 8.99
CA ALA A 100 9.75 7.06 8.81
C ALA A 100 10.01 7.52 7.37
N LYS A 101 9.51 6.76 6.37
CA LYS A 101 9.62 7.12 4.96
C LYS A 101 8.79 8.36 4.59
N ALA A 102 7.64 8.55 5.22
CA ALA A 102 6.82 9.75 5.07
C ALA A 102 7.54 11.00 5.59
N MET A 103 8.20 10.92 6.75
CA MET A 103 8.99 12.03 7.29
C MET A 103 10.23 12.34 6.44
N MET A 104 10.89 11.31 5.89
CA MET A 104 11.95 11.52 4.90
C MET A 104 11.42 12.23 3.66
N PHE A 105 10.23 11.89 3.19
CA PHE A 105 9.58 12.55 2.04
C PHE A 105 9.18 14.01 2.31
N GLU A 106 8.73 14.34 3.52
CA GLU A 106 8.46 15.73 3.92
C GLU A 106 9.73 16.58 3.89
N SER A 107 10.87 16.00 4.28
CA SER A 107 12.15 16.69 4.29
C SER A 107 12.80 16.76 2.89
N ASP A 108 12.66 15.69 2.12
CA ASP A 108 13.17 15.56 0.75
C ASP A 108 12.10 14.97 -0.20
N PRO A 109 11.48 15.81 -1.07
CA PRO A 109 10.46 15.38 -2.01
C PRO A 109 10.93 14.36 -3.07
N LEU A 110 12.23 14.08 -3.17
CA LEU A 110 12.78 13.03 -4.05
C LEU A 110 12.82 11.65 -3.40
N SER A 111 12.60 11.58 -2.08
CA SER A 111 12.58 10.32 -1.35
C SER A 111 11.45 9.40 -1.80
N LYS A 112 11.71 8.10 -1.80
CA LYS A 112 10.71 7.09 -2.21
C LYS A 112 9.66 6.91 -1.12
N ILE A 113 8.40 7.01 -1.50
CA ILE A 113 7.24 6.78 -0.63
C ILE A 113 6.21 5.89 -1.36
N THR A 114 5.42 5.11 -0.63
CA THR A 114 4.32 4.34 -1.21
C THR A 114 3.09 5.21 -1.42
N LYS A 115 2.18 4.82 -2.32
CA LYS A 115 0.91 5.55 -2.52
C LYS A 115 0.08 5.61 -1.23
N LEU A 116 0.09 4.52 -0.46
CA LEU A 116 -0.63 4.40 0.80
C LEU A 116 -0.06 5.32 1.88
N ALA A 117 1.26 5.31 2.05
CA ALA A 117 1.95 6.17 3.03
C ALA A 117 1.79 7.64 2.66
N LYS A 118 1.87 8.00 1.37
CA LYS A 118 1.64 9.38 0.93
C LYS A 118 0.22 9.84 1.22
N ARG A 119 -0.79 9.03 0.88
CA ARG A 119 -2.18 9.39 1.15
C ARG A 119 -2.43 9.60 2.64
N SER A 120 -1.92 8.68 3.46
CA SER A 120 -2.01 8.78 4.91
C SER A 120 -1.34 10.07 5.40
N LEU A 121 -0.14 10.38 4.92
CA LEU A 121 0.61 11.59 5.26
C LEU A 121 -0.15 12.88 4.94
N GLU A 122 -0.76 13.00 3.76
CA GLU A 122 -1.55 14.19 3.39
C GLU A 122 -2.75 14.40 4.33
N GLU A 123 -3.37 13.31 4.79
CA GLU A 123 -4.50 13.40 5.73
C GLU A 123 -4.06 13.87 7.12
N VAL A 124 -2.88 13.47 7.60
CA VAL A 124 -2.36 13.90 8.92
C VAL A 124 -1.54 15.18 8.87
N ARG A 125 -1.29 15.74 7.68
CA ARG A 125 -0.43 16.92 7.51
C ARG A 125 -0.91 18.14 8.29
N HIS A 126 -2.21 18.31 8.41
CA HIS A 126 -2.80 19.38 9.22
C HIS A 126 -2.52 19.18 10.72
N ILE A 127 -2.62 17.95 11.23
CA ILE A 127 -2.30 17.58 12.62
C ILE A 127 -0.80 17.74 12.89
N LEU A 128 0.03 17.33 11.93
CA LEU A 128 1.48 17.48 11.99
C LEU A 128 1.90 18.94 12.19
N ASN A 129 1.24 19.86 11.48
CA ASN A 129 1.52 21.29 11.56
C ASN A 129 0.91 21.97 12.79
N ALA A 130 -0.24 21.48 13.29
CA ALA A 130 -0.98 22.11 14.39
C ALA A 130 -0.59 21.59 15.78
N GLU A 131 -0.43 20.27 15.94
CA GLU A 131 -0.23 19.60 17.24
C GLU A 131 1.17 18.97 17.39
N GLY A 132 1.88 18.80 16.28
CA GLY A 132 3.24 18.28 16.24
C GLY A 132 3.35 16.78 15.91
N GLN A 133 4.60 16.31 15.81
CA GLN A 133 4.93 14.99 15.26
C GLN A 133 4.36 13.81 16.05
N LYS A 134 4.24 13.92 17.38
CA LYS A 134 3.79 12.80 18.22
C LYS A 134 2.30 12.49 18.00
N SER A 135 1.45 13.52 18.02
CA SER A 135 0.01 13.37 17.72
C SER A 135 -0.21 12.89 16.29
N ALA A 136 0.53 13.47 15.34
CA ALA A 136 0.46 13.07 13.93
C ALA A 136 0.92 11.63 13.70
N HIS A 137 1.92 11.13 14.43
CA HIS A 137 2.37 9.73 14.32
C HIS A 137 1.28 8.75 14.75
N TYR A 138 0.59 9.01 15.86
CA TYR A 138 -0.52 8.15 16.30
C TYR A 138 -1.65 8.12 15.27
N ALA A 139 -2.10 9.29 14.81
CA ALA A 139 -3.15 9.37 13.80
C ALA A 139 -2.71 8.76 12.45
N PHE A 140 -1.44 8.95 12.04
CA PHE A 140 -0.89 8.32 10.84
C PHE A 140 -0.95 6.80 10.94
N ARG A 141 -0.54 6.25 12.08
CA ARG A 141 -0.45 4.81 12.29
C ARG A 141 -1.80 4.15 12.12
N ASP A 142 -2.84 4.74 12.70
CA ASP A 142 -4.19 4.21 12.68
C ASP A 142 -4.79 4.32 11.25
N ILE A 143 -4.68 5.49 10.60
CA ILE A 143 -5.14 5.69 9.21
C ILE A 143 -4.43 4.74 8.23
N TYR A 144 -3.12 4.59 8.38
CA TYR A 144 -2.34 3.72 7.51
C TYR A 144 -2.73 2.24 7.70
N GLN A 145 -2.97 1.80 8.93
CA GLN A 145 -3.44 0.44 9.22
C GLN A 145 -4.81 0.16 8.60
N ASP A 146 -5.74 1.11 8.69
CA ASP A 146 -7.06 0.99 8.08
C ASP A 146 -6.97 0.84 6.56
N TYR A 147 -6.15 1.69 5.91
CA TYR A 147 -5.96 1.59 4.47
C TYR A 147 -5.22 0.33 4.04
N LEU A 148 -4.28 -0.15 4.85
CA LEU A 148 -3.58 -1.41 4.60
C LEU A 148 -4.55 -2.59 4.70
N CYS A 149 -5.46 -2.59 5.67
CA CYS A 149 -6.52 -3.60 5.80
C CYS A 149 -7.41 -3.62 4.54
N GLN A 150 -7.94 -2.46 4.14
CA GLN A 150 -8.77 -2.34 2.93
C GLN A 150 -8.04 -2.72 1.64
N ALA A 151 -6.74 -2.44 1.55
CA ALA A 151 -5.93 -2.80 0.40
C ALA A 151 -5.71 -4.32 0.31
N LYS A 152 -5.48 -4.98 1.45
CA LYS A 152 -5.37 -6.43 1.56
C LYS A 152 -6.69 -7.13 1.23
N GLU A 153 -7.82 -6.63 1.74
CA GLU A 153 -9.16 -7.16 1.41
C GLU A 153 -9.44 -7.09 -0.10
N LYS A 154 -8.94 -6.06 -0.77
CA LYS A 154 -9.09 -5.86 -2.22
C LYS A 154 -8.04 -6.61 -3.04
N GLY A 155 -7.16 -7.39 -2.41
CA GLY A 155 -6.08 -8.13 -3.09
C GLY A 155 -5.09 -7.23 -3.83
N ARG A 156 -4.92 -5.98 -3.39
CA ARG A 156 -3.97 -5.03 -4.01
C ARG A 156 -2.54 -5.37 -3.62
N VAL A 157 -1.59 -4.94 -4.44
CA VAL A 157 -0.16 -4.98 -4.13
C VAL A 157 0.28 -3.58 -3.72
N GLN A 158 1.32 -3.50 -2.88
CA GLN A 158 1.89 -2.22 -2.50
C GLN A 158 2.51 -1.51 -3.71
N GLU A 159 1.98 -0.34 -4.05
CA GLU A 159 2.48 0.48 -5.16
C GLU A 159 3.30 1.66 -4.66
N MET A 160 4.46 1.88 -5.31
CA MET A 160 5.27 3.07 -5.09
C MET A 160 4.57 4.30 -5.65
N TRP A 161 4.69 5.42 -4.94
CA TRP A 161 4.20 6.69 -5.44
C TRP A 161 5.19 7.25 -6.45
N GLU A 162 4.70 7.58 -7.63
CA GLU A 162 5.43 8.30 -8.65
C GLU A 162 4.89 9.71 -8.74
N LYS A 163 5.79 10.70 -8.87
CA LYS A 163 5.41 12.08 -9.08
C LYS A 163 4.61 12.18 -10.38
N PRO A 164 3.37 12.72 -10.36
CA PRO A 164 2.61 12.95 -11.59
C PRO A 164 3.47 13.77 -12.53
N VAL A 165 3.70 13.23 -13.74
CA VAL A 165 4.36 14.00 -14.79
C VAL A 165 3.47 15.22 -15.03
N ALA A 166 4.04 16.42 -14.81
CA ALA A 166 3.32 17.65 -15.07
C ALA A 166 2.75 17.57 -16.49
N ALA A 167 1.43 17.73 -16.62
CA ALA A 167 0.79 17.77 -17.93
C ALA A 167 1.56 18.83 -18.73
N LYS A 168 2.11 18.43 -19.90
CA LYS A 168 2.80 19.37 -20.79
C LYS A 168 1.83 20.51 -21.01
N THR A 169 2.17 21.68 -20.47
CA THR A 169 1.45 22.91 -20.78
C THR A 169 1.53 23.06 -22.28
N LEU A 170 0.39 23.01 -22.96
CA LEU A 170 0.29 23.37 -24.38
C LEU A 170 0.60 24.87 -24.46
N GLY A 171 1.88 25.21 -24.53
CA GLY A 171 2.32 26.57 -24.77
C GLY A 171 1.81 27.04 -26.13
N PHE A 172 1.18 28.21 -26.16
CA PHE A 172 0.84 28.90 -27.41
C PHE A 172 2.09 29.56 -28.04
N ASP A 173 3.20 28.83 -28.14
CA ASP A 173 4.41 29.32 -28.79
C ASP A 173 4.21 29.30 -30.31
N ALA A 174 3.79 30.45 -30.86
CA ALA A 174 3.56 30.63 -32.29
C ALA A 174 4.80 30.35 -33.15
N GLY A 175 6.01 30.49 -32.58
CA GLY A 175 7.28 30.30 -33.28
C GLY A 175 7.69 28.85 -33.55
N ASN A 176 7.08 27.88 -32.86
CA ASN A 176 7.47 26.45 -32.98
C ASN A 176 6.43 25.59 -33.72
N ARG A 177 5.42 26.24 -34.33
CA ARG A 177 4.47 25.55 -35.21
C ARG A 177 5.15 25.29 -36.54
N LYS A 178 5.59 24.04 -36.77
CA LYS A 178 5.79 23.53 -38.14
C LYS A 178 4.42 23.51 -38.80
N GLY A 179 4.06 24.61 -39.45
CA GLY A 179 2.85 24.68 -40.27
C GLY A 179 2.88 23.53 -41.27
N VAL A 180 1.76 22.83 -41.41
CA VAL A 180 1.61 21.82 -42.46
C VAL A 180 1.80 22.54 -43.80
N PRO A 181 2.76 22.13 -44.65
CA PRO A 181 2.91 22.72 -45.97
C PRO A 181 1.58 22.65 -46.72
N CYS A 182 1.14 23.78 -47.27
CA CYS A 182 -0.12 23.85 -47.99
C CYS A 182 -0.15 22.78 -49.10
N PRO A 183 -1.18 21.92 -49.16
CA PRO A 183 -1.29 20.90 -50.18
C PRO A 183 -1.18 21.49 -51.60
N PRO A 184 -0.47 20.83 -52.54
CA PRO A 184 -0.20 21.37 -53.87
C PRO A 184 -1.46 21.70 -54.69
N GLU A 185 -2.56 21.00 -54.40
CA GLU A 185 -3.91 21.22 -54.95
C GLU A 185 -4.50 22.60 -54.63
N LEU A 186 -4.19 23.16 -53.46
CA LEU A 186 -4.69 24.48 -53.05
C LEU A 186 -3.76 25.60 -53.56
N LEU A 187 -2.46 25.30 -53.68
CA LEU A 187 -1.46 26.18 -54.27
C LEU A 187 -1.73 26.43 -55.77
N SER A 188 -2.19 25.43 -56.51
CA SER A 188 -2.57 25.57 -57.92
C SER A 188 -3.82 26.43 -58.11
N LYS A 189 -4.79 26.35 -57.19
CA LYS A 189 -5.99 27.20 -57.21
C LYS A 189 -5.68 28.67 -56.92
N LEU A 190 -4.69 28.96 -56.07
CA LEU A 190 -4.27 30.32 -55.74
C LEU A 190 -3.49 31.01 -56.87
N LYS A 191 -2.74 30.26 -57.68
CA LYS A 191 -2.03 30.82 -58.86
C LYS A 191 -2.99 31.47 -59.87
N ASN A 192 -4.21 30.97 -59.97
CA ASN A 192 -5.23 31.50 -60.88
C ASN A 192 -5.94 32.75 -60.34
N VAL A 193 -5.78 33.08 -59.05
CA VAL A 193 -6.40 34.27 -58.44
C VAL A 193 -5.59 35.53 -58.71
N ASN A 194 -4.27 35.41 -58.90
CA ASN A 194 -3.37 36.53 -59.21
C ASN A 194 -3.37 36.95 -60.70
N ALA A 195 -4.19 36.33 -61.54
CA ALA A 195 -4.34 36.68 -62.96
C ALA A 195 -5.39 37.80 -63.22
N LEU A 196 -6.08 38.29 -62.19
CA LEU A 196 -7.14 39.31 -62.29
C LEU A 196 -6.69 40.74 -61.92
N GLY A 197 -5.40 41.03 -61.96
CA GLY A 197 -4.86 42.32 -61.49
C GLY A 197 -3.70 42.85 -62.31
N ARG A 198 -3.87 43.02 -63.63
CA ARG A 198 -3.08 43.94 -64.46
C ARG A 198 -3.67 44.01 -65.88
N ASP A 199 -4.65 44.87 -66.08
CA ASP A 199 -4.94 45.44 -67.39
C ASP A 199 -5.56 46.85 -67.24
N GLY A 200 -4.93 47.82 -67.92
CA GLY A 200 -5.43 49.18 -68.23
C GLY A 200 -5.37 50.23 -67.11
N GLY A 201 -4.74 51.40 -67.26
CA GLY A 201 -4.13 52.01 -68.44
C GLY A 201 -3.60 53.41 -68.07
N ALA A 202 -2.54 53.82 -68.76
CA ALA A 202 -1.99 55.16 -68.75
C ALA A 202 -2.72 56.02 -69.80
N ALA A 203 -3.07 57.25 -69.42
CA ALA A 203 -3.23 58.49 -70.19
C ALA A 203 -4.24 59.41 -69.48
#